data_AF-A0A8D8FVB5-F1
#
_entry.id   AF-A0A8D8FVB5-F1
#
_cell.length_a   1.000
_cell.length_b   1.000
_cell.length_c   1.000
_cell.angle_alpha   90.00
_cell.angle_beta   90.00
_cell.angle_gamma   90.00
#
_symmetry.space_group_name_H-M   'P 1'
#
loop_
_entity.id
_entity.type
_entity.pdbx_description
1 polymer ?
#
loop_
_entity_poly.entity_id
_entity_poly.type
_entity_poly.pdbx_seq_one_letter_code
_entity_poly.pdbx_strand_id
1 'polypeptide(L)'
;VTGLQIFVRLIRHHPEVIDSQIHLLSVALARQVRNLRSQVARAACQASAEFFSTHRRCIEGEAEDIATHLLHRTADTNKFLRADATQALESMCENLSNA
;
A
#
# COMPACT_ATOMS: atom_id res chain seq x y z
N VAL A 1 5.67 11.42 6.46
CA VAL A 1 4.28 11.28 5.94
C VAL A 1 4.10 12.04 4.62
N THR A 2 4.68 13.23 4.45
CA THR A 2 4.60 14.03 3.21
C THR A 2 4.89 13.26 1.92
N GLY A 3 5.94 12.42 1.90
CA GLY A 3 6.24 11.59 0.72
C GLY A 3 5.10 10.63 0.33
N LEU A 4 4.44 10.00 1.31
CA LEU A 4 3.29 9.12 1.08
C LEU A 4 2.06 9.89 0.57
N GLN A 5 1.87 11.12 1.05
CA GLN A 5 0.80 11.99 0.55
C GLN A 5 1.02 12.38 -0.91
N ILE A 6 2.27 12.68 -1.30
CA ILE A 6 2.64 12.94 -2.70
C ILE A 6 2.44 11.68 -3.54
N PHE A 7 2.87 10.52 -3.03
CA PHE A 7 2.67 9.23 -3.69
C PHE A 7 1.19 8.95 -3.98
N VAL A 8 0.30 9.13 -3.01
CA VAL A 8 -1.16 8.97 -3.22
C VAL A 8 -1.70 9.96 -4.25
N ARG A 9 -1.21 11.21 -4.27
CA ARG A 9 -1.60 12.18 -5.31
C ARG A 9 -1.15 11.75 -6.70
N LEU A 10 0.06 11.22 -6.84
CA LEU A 10 0.56 10.70 -8.11
C LEU A 10 -0.24 9.48 -8.56
N ILE A 11 -0.56 8.55 -7.66
CA ILE A 11 -1.46 7.42 -7.95
C ILE A 11 -2.77 7.90 -8.59
N ARG A 12 -3.40 8.92 -7.98
CA ARG A 12 -4.73 9.40 -8.39
C ARG A 12 -4.74 10.28 -9.65
N HIS A 13 -3.66 11.02 -9.90
CA HIS A 13 -3.65 12.08 -10.92
C HIS A 13 -2.65 11.84 -12.05
N HIS A 14 -1.66 10.99 -11.84
CA HIS A 14 -0.57 10.69 -12.78
C HIS A 14 -0.17 9.20 -12.73
N PRO A 15 -1.12 8.27 -12.94
CA PRO A 15 -0.88 6.83 -12.79
C PRO A 15 0.24 6.32 -13.70
N GLU A 16 0.44 6.91 -14.87
CA GLU A 16 1.51 6.57 -15.82
C GLU A 16 2.92 6.73 -15.24
N VAL A 17 3.11 7.70 -14.33
CA VAL A 17 4.39 7.91 -13.64
C VAL A 17 4.66 6.76 -12.68
N ILE A 18 3.61 6.29 -12.00
CA ILE A 18 3.69 5.16 -11.08
C ILE A 18 3.97 3.86 -11.83
N ASP A 19 3.25 3.62 -12.93
CA ASP A 19 3.40 2.41 -13.75
C ASP A 19 4.83 2.23 -14.26
N SER A 20 5.46 3.32 -14.70
CA SER A 20 6.84 3.30 -15.22
C SER A 20 7.89 2.88 -14.19
N GLN A 21 7.58 2.98 -12.88
CA GLN A 21 8.49 2.69 -11.78
C GLN A 21 7.85 1.79 -10.72
N ILE A 22 6.90 0.95 -11.13
CA ILE A 22 5.99 0.29 -10.19
C ILE A 22 6.73 -0.59 -9.18
N HIS A 23 7.71 -1.38 -9.63
CA HIS A 23 8.53 -2.22 -8.76
C HIS A 23 9.27 -1.40 -7.68
N LEU A 24 9.96 -0.33 -8.10
CA LEU A 24 10.72 0.54 -7.18
C LEU A 24 9.80 1.16 -6.13
N LEU A 25 8.61 1.62 -6.55
CA LEU A 25 7.63 2.26 -5.67
C LEU A 25 6.97 1.24 -4.74
N SER A 26 6.70 0.01 -5.20
CA SER A 26 6.21 -1.09 -4.36
C SER A 26 7.21 -1.44 -3.26
N VAL A 27 8.49 -1.60 -3.60
CA VAL A 27 9.57 -1.87 -2.62
C VAL A 27 9.68 -0.72 -1.61
N ALA A 28 9.62 0.53 -2.08
CA ALA A 28 9.67 1.69 -1.21
C ALA A 28 8.46 1.75 -0.26
N LEU A 29 7.27 1.45 -0.75
CA LEU A 29 6.03 1.42 0.04
C LEU A 29 6.06 0.28 1.07
N ALA A 30 6.46 -0.93 0.67
CA ALA A 30 6.64 -2.10 1.54
C ALA A 30 7.57 -1.79 2.74
N ARG A 31 8.65 -1.03 2.50
CA ARG A 31 9.52 -0.53 3.58
C ARG A 31 8.80 0.43 4.52
N GLN A 32 7.89 1.28 4.02
CA GLN A 32 7.12 2.19 4.87
C GLN A 32 6.02 1.51 5.68
N VAL A 33 5.40 0.43 5.18
CA VAL A 33 4.46 -0.39 5.96
C VAL A 33 5.12 -0.95 7.22
N ARG A 34 6.41 -1.32 7.13
CA ARG A 34 7.22 -1.78 8.26
C ARG A 34 7.84 -0.67 9.12
N ASN A 35 7.50 0.60 8.88
CA ASN A 35 8.08 1.71 9.63
C ASN A 35 7.76 1.62 11.14
N LEU A 36 8.75 1.89 11.99
CA LEU A 36 8.60 1.85 13.44
C LEU A 36 7.72 3.00 13.98
N ARG A 37 7.61 4.09 13.23
CA ARG A 37 6.71 5.20 13.56
C ARG A 37 5.31 4.83 13.09
N SER A 38 4.42 4.57 14.05
CA SER A 38 3.01 4.20 13.79
C SER A 38 2.31 5.14 12.80
N GLN A 39 2.52 6.45 12.90
CA GLN A 39 1.93 7.42 11.97
C GLN A 39 2.40 7.21 10.51
N VAL A 40 3.67 6.84 10.30
CA VAL A 40 4.20 6.58 8.96
C VAL A 40 3.68 5.24 8.44
N ALA A 41 3.70 4.20 9.27
CA ALA A 41 3.16 2.88 8.92
C ALA A 41 1.68 2.95 8.55
N ARG A 42 0.87 3.68 9.33
CA ARG A 42 -0.56 3.90 9.05
C ARG A 42 -0.77 4.60 7.71
N ALA A 43 -0.05 5.69 7.46
CA ALA A 43 -0.13 6.38 6.17
C ALA A 43 0.31 5.49 5.00
N ALA A 44 1.25 4.57 5.23
CA ALA A 44 1.69 3.61 4.22
C ALA A 44 0.60 2.56 3.95
N CYS A 45 -0.06 2.03 4.99
CA CYS A 45 -1.21 1.14 4.81
C CYS A 45 -2.33 1.80 3.99
N GLN A 46 -2.67 3.06 4.30
CA GLN A 46 -3.66 3.82 3.54
C GLN A 46 -3.23 4.04 2.08
N ALA A 47 -1.95 4.32 1.85
CA ALA A 47 -1.41 4.44 0.50
C ALA A 47 -1.42 3.09 -0.25
N SER A 48 -1.19 1.96 0.44
CA SER A 48 -1.30 0.63 -0.14
C SER A 48 -2.72 0.35 -0.64
N ALA A 49 -3.75 0.71 0.13
CA ALA A 49 -5.15 0.56 -0.29
C ALA A 49 -5.43 1.32 -1.61
N GLU A 50 -5.01 2.59 -1.69
CA GLU A 50 -5.15 3.40 -2.90
C GLU A 50 -4.36 2.84 -4.09
N PHE A 51 -3.20 2.27 -3.81
CA PHE A 51 -2.34 1.70 -4.84
C PHE A 51 -2.95 0.43 -5.44
N PHE A 52 -3.50 -0.46 -4.59
CA PHE A 52 -4.20 -1.65 -5.05
C PHE A 52 -5.47 -1.34 -5.84
N SER A 53 -6.21 -0.28 -5.48
CA SER A 53 -7.45 0.08 -6.17
C SER A 53 -7.22 0.71 -7.55
N THR A 54 -6.10 1.40 -7.74
CA THR A 54 -5.83 2.20 -8.95
C THR A 54 -4.98 1.45 -9.99
N HIS A 55 -4.04 0.61 -9.56
CA HIS A 55 -3.00 0.01 -10.42
C HIS A 55 -3.14 -1.50 -10.61
N ARG A 56 -4.38 -1.97 -10.78
CA ARG A 56 -4.77 -3.39 -10.66
C ARG A 56 -3.87 -4.37 -11.42
N ARG A 57 -3.64 -4.16 -12.73
CA ARG A 57 -2.89 -5.12 -13.57
C ARG A 57 -1.38 -5.04 -13.39
N CYS A 58 -0.86 -3.85 -13.11
CA CYS A 58 0.58 -3.62 -13.05
C CYS A 58 1.17 -4.08 -11.72
N ILE A 59 0.36 -4.07 -10.65
CA ILE A 59 0.84 -4.36 -9.29
C ILE A 59 0.82 -5.85 -8.92
N GLU A 60 0.16 -6.72 -9.67
CA GLU A 60 0.00 -8.15 -9.32
C GLU A 60 1.31 -8.84 -8.93
N GLY A 61 2.40 -8.60 -9.67
CA GLY A 61 3.71 -9.19 -9.39
C GLY A 61 4.41 -8.64 -8.15
N GLU A 62 3.97 -7.51 -7.62
CA GLU A 62 4.58 -6.80 -6.48
C GLU A 62 3.67 -6.79 -5.24
N ALA A 63 2.38 -7.10 -5.41
CA ALA A 63 1.37 -7.01 -4.38
C ALA A 63 1.65 -7.97 -3.21
N GLU A 64 2.24 -9.13 -3.49
CA GLU A 64 2.54 -10.16 -2.48
C GLU A 64 3.49 -9.67 -1.38
N ASP A 65 4.54 -8.90 -1.73
CA ASP A 65 5.49 -8.36 -0.74
C ASP A 65 4.80 -7.33 0.18
N ILE A 66 4.01 -6.43 -0.40
CA ILE A 66 3.24 -5.45 0.37
C ILE A 66 2.21 -6.17 1.26
N ALA A 67 1.49 -7.15 0.71
CA ALA A 67 0.49 -7.95 1.43
C ALA A 67 1.09 -8.67 2.63
N THR A 68 2.27 -9.26 2.47
CA THR A 68 3.00 -9.94 3.55
C THR A 68 3.23 -8.99 4.73
N HIS A 69 3.67 -7.77 4.46
CA HIS A 69 3.87 -6.78 5.52
C HIS A 69 2.58 -6.26 6.13
N LEU A 70 1.52 -6.10 5.33
CA LEU A 70 0.20 -5.72 5.84
C LEU A 70 -0.37 -6.80 6.75
N LEU A 71 -0.23 -8.09 6.40
CA LEU A 71 -0.65 -9.22 7.23
C LEU A 71 0.02 -9.17 8.61
N HIS A 72 1.32 -8.92 8.67
CA HIS A 72 2.01 -8.71 9.95
C HIS A 72 1.44 -7.54 10.76
N ARG A 73 1.00 -6.45 10.09
CA ARG A 73 0.40 -5.28 10.77
C ARG A 73 -1.01 -5.52 11.29
N THR A 74 -1.73 -6.52 10.77
CA THR A 74 -3.03 -6.90 11.35
C THR A 74 -2.91 -7.47 12.77
N ALA A 75 -1.72 -7.90 13.20
CA ALA A 75 -1.44 -8.37 14.55
C ALA A 75 -0.82 -7.30 15.48
N ASP A 76 -0.69 -6.05 15.02
CA ASP A 76 -0.05 -4.99 15.80
C ASP A 76 -0.86 -4.62 17.05
N THR A 77 -0.23 -4.14 18.12
CA THR A 77 -0.95 -3.68 19.33
C THR A 77 -1.77 -2.41 19.08
N ASN A 78 -1.38 -1.60 18.09
CA ASN A 78 -2.08 -0.37 17.72
C ASN A 78 -3.34 -0.67 16.91
N LYS A 79 -4.52 -0.45 17.50
CA LYS A 79 -5.82 -0.71 16.86
C LYS A 79 -6.03 0.00 15.53
N PHE A 80 -5.48 1.21 15.38
CA PHE A 80 -5.66 1.99 14.16
C PHE A 80 -4.77 1.47 13.04
N LEU A 81 -3.56 1.01 13.38
CA LEU A 81 -2.68 0.37 12.41
C LEU A 81 -3.23 -0.97 11.94
N ARG A 82 -3.79 -1.78 12.86
CA ARG A 82 -4.52 -3.00 12.47
C ARG A 82 -5.64 -2.69 11.48
N ALA A 83 -6.47 -1.70 11.79
CA ALA A 83 -7.60 -1.31 10.94
C ALA A 83 -7.15 -0.83 9.55
N ASP A 84 -6.16 0.06 9.47
CA ASP A 84 -5.63 0.55 8.18
C ASP A 84 -4.99 -0.61 7.38
N ALA A 85 -4.33 -1.57 8.04
CA ALA A 85 -3.73 -2.73 7.37
C ALA A 85 -4.77 -3.72 6.84
N THR A 86 -5.81 -4.01 7.64
CA THR A 86 -6.94 -4.84 7.20
C THR A 86 -7.65 -4.20 6.01
N GLN A 87 -7.94 -2.90 6.06
CA GLN A 87 -8.58 -2.19 4.94
C GLN A 87 -7.74 -2.25 3.65
N ALA A 88 -6.41 -2.15 3.76
CA ALA A 88 -5.54 -2.28 2.60
C ALA A 88 -5.60 -3.69 1.99
N LEU A 89 -5.64 -4.74 2.81
CA LEU A 89 -5.78 -6.13 2.35
C LEU A 89 -7.16 -6.40 1.73
N GLU A 90 -8.23 -5.82 2.30
CA GLU A 90 -9.57 -5.88 1.71
C GLU A 90 -9.58 -5.25 0.32
N SER A 91 -9.00 -4.05 0.19
CA SER A 91 -8.85 -3.38 -1.11
C SER A 91 -8.05 -4.23 -2.10
N MET A 92 -6.97 -4.87 -1.66
CA MET A 92 -6.21 -5.79 -2.50
C MET A 92 -7.09 -6.94 -3.02
N CYS A 93 -7.85 -7.60 -2.14
CA CYS A 93 -8.74 -8.68 -2.54
C CYS A 93 -9.81 -8.19 -3.52
N GLU A 94 -10.48 -7.07 -3.23
CA GLU A 94 -11.54 -6.54 -4.09
C GLU A 94 -11.06 -6.19 -5.50
N ASN A 95 -9.81 -5.71 -5.61
CA ASN A 95 -9.31 -5.11 -6.85
C ASN A 95 -8.36 -6.01 -7.66
N LEU A 96 -7.67 -6.97 -7.02
CA LEU A 96 -6.66 -7.82 -7.67
C LEU A 96 -7.09 -9.30 -7.77
N SER A 97 -7.92 -9.81 -6.85
CA SER A 97 -8.24 -11.25 -6.85
C SER A 97 -9.26 -11.68 -7.92
N ASN A 98 -9.93 -10.71 -8.56
CA ASN A 98 -10.93 -10.94 -9.60
C ASN A 98 -10.47 -10.46 -11.00
N ALA A 99 -9.17 -10.23 -11.19
CA ALA A 99 -8.60 -9.74 -12.45
C ALA A 99 -8.28 -10.88 -13.43
#